data_AF-A0A8X8X5Y4-F1
#
_entry.id   AF-A0A8X8X5Y4-F1
#
_cell.length_a   1.000
_cell.length_b   1.000
_cell.length_c   1.000
_cell.angle_alpha   90.00
_cell.angle_beta   90.00
_cell.angle_gamma   90.00
#
_symmetry.space_group_name_H-M   'P 1'
#
loop_
_entity.id
_entity.type
_entity.pdbx_description
1 polymer ?
#
loop_
_entity_poly.entity_id
_entity_poly.type
_entity_poly.pdbx_seq_one_letter_code
_entity_poly.pdbx_strand_id
1 'polypeptide(L)'
;METVVDPSSLGNNQSFSDDIVENTVMSTSQKKKLIEDFYGAEAPQEVDVHPPEVVSTKGSGSRVPSRVEKALKLKSKPLRQCKKCQEWGHRDSRNCDKFKEKEKWRSRRNSEV
;
A
#
# COMPACT_ATOMS: atom_id res chain seq x y z
N MET A 1 45.07 -67.43 25.80
CA MET A 1 45.43 -66.09 25.33
C MET A 1 44.89 -65.11 26.35
N GLU A 2 45.69 -64.86 27.39
CA GLU A 2 45.43 -63.80 28.35
C GLU A 2 46.23 -62.57 27.91
N THR A 3 45.60 -61.40 27.90
CA THR A 3 46.23 -60.12 28.25
C THR A 3 45.16 -59.10 28.66
N VAL A 4 45.09 -58.86 29.97
CA VAL A 4 44.98 -57.59 30.70
C VAL A 4 44.21 -56.42 30.06
N VAL A 5 43.15 -55.97 30.74
CA VAL A 5 42.48 -54.68 30.51
C VAL A 5 43.17 -53.62 31.39
N ASP A 6 43.78 -52.61 30.79
CA ASP A 6 44.47 -51.52 31.50
C ASP A 6 43.46 -50.43 31.91
N PRO A 7 43.32 -50.09 33.22
CA PRO A 7 42.42 -49.06 33.69
C PRO A 7 43.14 -47.70 33.74
N SER A 8 43.43 -47.14 32.57
CA SER A 8 44.07 -45.81 32.49
C SER A 8 43.44 -44.98 31.38
N SER A 9 42.26 -44.43 31.69
CA SER A 9 41.82 -43.11 31.21
C SER A 9 40.62 -42.68 32.05
N LEU A 10 40.91 -42.43 33.33
CA LEU A 10 40.04 -41.63 34.19
C LEU A 10 39.85 -40.26 33.52
N GLY A 11 38.59 -39.84 33.44
CA GLY A 11 38.17 -38.67 32.71
C GLY A 11 38.83 -37.39 33.21
N ASN A 12 39.12 -36.51 32.24
CA ASN A 12 39.11 -35.08 32.50
C ASN A 12 37.91 -34.50 31.78
N ASN A 13 36.81 -34.41 32.54
CA ASN A 13 35.80 -33.39 32.32
C ASN A 13 36.47 -32.04 32.58
N GLN A 14 37.00 -31.40 31.53
CA GLN A 14 37.20 -29.96 31.59
C GLN A 14 35.92 -29.35 31.00
N SER A 15 34.98 -29.13 31.91
CA SER A 15 33.92 -28.14 31.79
C SER A 15 34.42 -26.92 31.03
N PHE A 16 33.98 -26.73 29.79
CA PHE A 16 33.95 -25.39 29.21
C PHE A 16 32.65 -24.77 29.68
N SER A 17 32.81 -23.91 30.67
CA SER A 17 31.80 -23.17 31.38
C SER A 17 30.80 -22.50 30.43
N ASP A 18 29.53 -22.58 30.82
CA ASP A 18 28.53 -21.56 30.52
C ASP A 18 29.02 -20.21 31.09
N ASP A 19 29.92 -19.54 30.37
CA ASP A 19 30.26 -18.16 30.67
C ASP A 19 29.15 -17.28 30.09
N ILE A 20 28.18 -17.04 30.97
CA ILE A 20 27.67 -15.71 31.34
C ILE A 20 27.75 -14.72 30.18
N VAL A 21 26.57 -14.28 29.73
CA VAL A 21 26.32 -13.01 29.02
C VAL A 21 27.30 -11.91 29.45
N GLU A 22 28.49 -11.93 28.85
CA GLU A 22 29.46 -10.89 29.05
C GLU A 22 28.91 -9.72 28.26
N ASN A 23 28.56 -8.67 28.99
CA ASN A 23 28.24 -7.38 28.41
C ASN A 23 29.54 -6.75 27.85
N THR A 24 30.29 -7.53 27.08
CA THR A 24 31.45 -7.13 26.30
C THR A 24 30.91 -6.18 25.25
N VAL A 25 31.36 -4.92 25.34
CA VAL A 25 31.12 -3.94 24.29
C VAL A 25 31.90 -4.39 23.06
N MET A 26 31.31 -5.29 22.28
CA MET A 26 31.88 -5.70 21.00
C MET A 26 31.95 -4.46 20.10
N SER A 27 33.12 -4.24 19.51
CA SER A 27 33.30 -3.17 18.55
C SER A 27 32.33 -3.35 17.37
N THR A 28 31.98 -2.23 16.72
CA THR A 28 31.09 -2.25 15.55
C THR A 28 31.63 -3.15 14.44
N SER A 29 32.95 -3.22 14.27
CA SER A 29 33.62 -4.11 13.33
C SER A 29 33.45 -5.59 13.68
N GLN A 30 33.54 -5.97 14.95
CA GLN A 30 33.31 -7.36 15.38
C GLN A 30 31.86 -7.77 15.15
N LYS A 31 30.90 -6.88 15.43
CA LYS A 31 29.48 -7.14 15.17
C LYS A 31 29.18 -7.31 13.69
N LYS A 32 29.78 -6.49 12.83
CA LYS A 32 29.65 -6.63 11.36
C LYS A 32 30.12 -8.00 10.88
N LYS A 33 31.33 -8.41 11.28
CA LYS A 33 31.89 -9.72 10.91
C LYS A 33 31.00 -10.88 11.33
N LEU A 34 30.52 -10.86 12.58
CA LEU A 34 29.60 -11.90 13.06
C LEU A 34 28.31 -11.99 12.23
N ILE A 35 27.77 -10.86 11.78
CA ILE A 35 26.58 -10.83 10.95
C ILE A 35 26.90 -11.39 9.55
N GLU A 36 28.01 -10.95 8.94
CA GLU A 36 28.42 -11.42 7.61
C GLU A 36 28.74 -12.92 7.60
N ASP A 37 29.41 -13.42 8.64
CA ASP A 37 29.69 -14.85 8.83
C ASP A 37 28.40 -15.66 9.02
N PHE A 38 27.42 -15.13 9.75
CA PHE A 38 26.15 -15.80 10.00
C PHE A 38 25.26 -15.88 8.74
N TYR A 39 25.20 -14.80 7.95
CA TYR A 39 24.41 -14.76 6.72
C TYR A 39 25.18 -15.27 5.49
N GLY A 40 26.51 -15.47 5.60
CA GLY A 40 27.38 -15.96 4.53
C GLY A 40 27.58 -14.96 3.39
N ALA A 41 27.32 -13.67 3.62
CA ALA A 41 27.40 -12.62 2.62
C ALA A 41 27.82 -11.29 3.26
N GLU A 42 28.65 -10.53 2.55
CA GLU A 42 29.08 -9.19 2.97
C GLU A 42 27.94 -8.19 2.83
N ALA A 43 27.86 -7.23 3.76
CA ALA A 43 26.86 -6.17 3.68
C ALA A 43 27.12 -5.26 2.45
N PRO A 44 26.07 -4.89 1.69
CA PRO A 44 26.24 -4.00 0.54
C PRO A 44 26.74 -2.62 0.98
N GLN A 45 27.64 -2.03 0.19
CA GLN A 45 28.21 -0.71 0.47
C GLN A 45 27.18 0.42 0.34
N GLU A 46 26.21 0.26 -0.57
CA GLU A 46 25.12 1.20 -0.81
C GLU A 46 23.78 0.47 -0.68
N VAL A 47 22.85 1.09 0.04
CA VAL A 47 21.48 0.62 0.21
C VAL A 47 20.55 1.72 -0.27
N ASP A 48 19.81 1.46 -1.35
CA ASP A 48 18.72 2.34 -1.76
C ASP A 48 17.47 2.03 -0.92
N VAL A 49 17.01 3.03 -0.16
CA VAL A 49 15.84 2.89 0.71
C VAL A 49 14.68 3.63 0.07
N HIS A 50 13.74 2.89 -0.52
CA HIS A 50 12.52 3.48 -1.04
C HIS A 50 11.58 3.94 0.09
N PRO A 51 10.89 5.08 -0.08
CA PRO A 51 9.81 5.47 0.82
C PRO A 51 8.72 4.40 0.88
N PRO A 52 8.01 4.26 2.02
CA PRO A 52 6.89 3.34 2.10
C PRO A 52 5.79 3.73 1.12
N GLU A 53 5.06 2.73 0.62
CA GLU A 53 3.93 2.95 -0.26
C GLU A 53 2.86 3.78 0.46
N VAL A 54 2.41 4.87 -0.17
CA VAL A 54 1.38 5.74 0.40
C VAL A 54 0.03 5.03 0.28
N VAL A 55 -0.40 4.40 1.37
CA VAL A 55 -1.71 3.73 1.44
C VAL A 55 -2.82 4.71 1.85
N SER A 56 -4.00 4.56 1.27
CA SER A 56 -5.18 5.33 1.68
C SER A 56 -5.68 4.84 3.04
N THR A 57 -5.43 5.62 4.09
CA THR A 57 -5.92 5.35 5.44
C THR A 57 -7.34 5.90 5.66
N LYS A 58 -8.02 5.47 6.72
CA LYS A 58 -9.31 6.07 7.11
C LYS A 58 -9.13 7.58 7.35
N GLY A 59 -9.70 8.39 6.47
CA GLY A 59 -9.56 9.86 6.51
C GLY A 59 -8.67 10.46 5.42
N SER A 60 -8.03 9.65 4.57
CA SER A 60 -7.26 10.14 3.41
C SER A 60 -8.14 10.62 2.24
N GLY A 61 -9.44 10.31 2.29
CA GLY A 61 -10.41 10.74 1.29
C GLY A 61 -10.79 12.22 1.43
N SER A 62 -11.12 12.86 0.30
CA SER A 62 -11.68 14.21 0.32
C SER A 62 -13.04 14.24 1.02
N ARG A 63 -13.33 15.35 1.71
CA ARG A 63 -14.61 15.56 2.38
C ARG A 63 -15.78 15.48 1.38
N VAL A 64 -16.83 14.74 1.74
CA VAL A 64 -18.09 14.69 0.98
C VAL A 64 -18.84 16.03 1.15
N PRO A 65 -19.14 16.77 0.07
CA PRO A 65 -19.84 18.04 0.18
C PRO A 65 -21.32 17.86 0.53
N SER A 66 -21.85 18.76 1.34
CA SER A 66 -23.27 18.76 1.75
C SER A 66 -24.20 19.09 0.57
N ARG A 67 -25.50 18.82 0.74
CA ARG A 67 -26.51 19.18 -0.28
C ARG A 67 -26.51 20.68 -0.58
N VAL A 68 -26.33 21.51 0.45
CA VAL A 68 -26.27 22.97 0.32
C VAL A 68 -25.03 23.38 -0.48
N GLU A 69 -23.87 22.82 -0.17
CA GLU A 69 -22.62 23.11 -0.88
C GLU A 69 -22.68 22.71 -2.36
N LYS A 70 -23.27 21.55 -2.66
CA LYS A 70 -23.50 21.12 -4.05
C LYS A 70 -24.42 22.09 -4.80
N ALA A 71 -25.49 22.56 -4.15
CA ALA A 71 -26.41 23.51 -4.75
C ALA A 71 -25.76 24.88 -5.00
N LEU A 72 -24.96 25.39 -4.05
CA LEU A 72 -24.22 26.65 -4.22
C LEU A 72 -23.20 26.56 -5.35
N LYS A 73 -22.44 25.46 -5.43
CA LYS A 73 -21.50 25.20 -6.54
C LYS A 73 -22.19 25.07 -7.89
N LEU A 74 -23.45 24.65 -7.93
CA LEU A 74 -24.23 24.59 -9.16
C LEU A 74 -24.71 25.99 -9.55
N LYS A 75 -25.23 26.77 -8.59
CA LYS A 75 -25.71 28.15 -8.79
C LYS A 75 -24.61 29.10 -9.25
N SER A 76 -23.36 28.90 -8.83
CA SER A 76 -22.23 29.71 -9.27
C SER A 76 -21.80 29.45 -10.72
N LYS A 77 -22.23 28.34 -11.32
CA LYS A 77 -21.93 28.05 -12.72
C LYS A 77 -22.83 28.89 -13.62
N PRO A 78 -22.28 29.53 -14.67
CA PRO A 78 -23.11 30.31 -15.60
C PRO A 78 -24.13 29.42 -16.29
N LEU A 79 -25.33 29.97 -16.48
CA LEU A 79 -26.34 29.34 -17.32
C LEU A 79 -25.93 29.44 -18.78
N ARG A 80 -26.33 28.44 -19.56
CA ARG A 80 -26.09 28.37 -20.99
C ARG A 80 -27.37 28.00 -21.74
N GLN A 81 -27.50 28.48 -22.97
CA GLN A 81 -28.62 28.14 -23.82
C GLN A 81 -28.36 26.80 -24.52
N CYS A 82 -29.32 25.87 -24.41
CA CYS A 82 -29.23 24.57 -25.09
C CYS A 82 -29.54 24.71 -26.60
N LYS A 83 -28.65 24.25 -27.49
CA LYS A 83 -28.88 24.32 -28.95
C LYS A 83 -30.07 23.50 -29.46
N LYS A 84 -30.52 22.47 -28.72
CA LYS A 84 -31.63 21.59 -29.13
C LYS A 84 -33.01 22.15 -28.76
N CYS A 85 -33.16 22.69 -27.56
CA CYS A 85 -34.45 23.17 -27.05
C CYS A 85 -34.50 24.67 -26.77
N GLN A 86 -33.40 25.38 -26.99
CA GLN A 86 -33.24 26.84 -26.86
C GLN A 86 -33.51 27.43 -25.47
N GLU A 87 -33.54 26.60 -24.43
CA GLU A 87 -33.76 27.03 -23.04
C GLU A 87 -32.43 27.30 -22.32
N TRP A 88 -32.45 28.29 -21.44
CA TRP A 88 -31.36 28.61 -20.52
C TRP A 88 -31.38 27.66 -19.31
N GLY A 89 -30.23 27.08 -18.99
CA GLY A 89 -30.11 26.17 -17.86
C GLY A 89 -28.68 25.67 -17.66
N HIS A 90 -28.51 24.69 -16.77
CA HIS A 90 -27.24 23.96 -16.63
C HIS A 90 -27.08 22.80 -17.62
N ARG A 91 -28.11 22.53 -18.44
CA ARG A 91 -28.11 21.48 -19.47
C ARG A 91 -27.64 22.02 -20.82
N ASP A 92 -26.92 21.20 -21.59
CA ASP A 92 -26.51 21.47 -22.97
C ASP A 92 -27.26 20.56 -23.96
N SER A 93 -26.93 20.65 -25.24
CA SER A 93 -27.54 19.81 -26.28
C SER A 93 -27.22 18.32 -26.14
N ARG A 94 -26.16 17.94 -25.42
CA ARG A 94 -25.76 16.53 -25.23
C ARG A 94 -26.59 15.88 -24.14
N ASN A 95 -26.94 16.63 -23.08
CA ASN A 95 -27.75 16.14 -21.97
C ASN A 95 -29.19 16.69 -21.95
N CYS A 96 -29.72 17.16 -23.08
CA CYS A 96 -31.06 17.73 -23.14
C CYS A 96 -32.16 16.68 -22.97
N ASP A 97 -32.78 16.64 -21.78
CA ASP A 97 -33.84 15.68 -21.44
C ASP A 97 -35.05 15.73 -22.37
N LYS A 98 -35.49 16.95 -22.74
CA LYS A 98 -36.62 17.16 -23.66
C LYS A 98 -36.45 16.48 -25.02
N PHE A 99 -35.20 16.33 -25.49
CA PHE A 99 -34.93 15.67 -26.77
C PHE A 99 -34.76 14.16 -26.60
N LYS A 100 -34.13 13.72 -25.49
CA LYS A 100 -34.01 12.30 -25.16
C LYS A 100 -35.39 11.65 -24.96
N GLU A 101 -36.32 12.35 -24.31
CA GLU A 101 -37.69 11.86 -24.12
C GLU A 101 -38.43 11.75 -25.45
N LYS A 102 -38.31 12.77 -26.32
CA LYS A 102 -38.92 12.76 -27.66
C LYS A 102 -38.37 11.64 -28.55
N GLU A 103 -37.07 11.37 -28.48
CA GLU A 103 -36.42 10.26 -29.19
C GLU A 103 -36.90 8.89 -28.67
N LYS A 104 -36.98 8.71 -27.35
CA LYS A 104 -37.54 7.49 -26.74
C LYS A 104 -38.98 7.25 -27.18
N TRP A 105 -39.82 8.28 -27.17
CA TRP A 105 -41.21 8.17 -27.65
C TRP A 105 -41.29 7.78 -29.13
N ARG A 106 -40.44 8.35 -29.98
CA ARG A 106 -40.38 8.00 -31.42
C ARG A 106 -39.93 6.55 -31.62
N SER A 107 -38.91 6.11 -30.89
CA SER A 107 -38.39 4.74 -30.96
C SER A 107 -39.44 3.71 -30.55
N ARG A 108 -40.14 3.95 -29.42
CA ARG A 108 -41.24 3.08 -28.96
C ARG A 108 -42.35 2.92 -30.00
N ARG A 109 -42.76 4.03 -30.63
CA ARG A 109 -43.80 4.00 -31.67
C ARG A 109 -43.34 3.23 -32.91
N ASN A 110 -42.07 3.38 -33.30
CA ASN A 110 -41.52 2.69 -34.46
C ASN A 110 -41.23 1.20 -34.19
N SER A 111 -41.17 0.76 -32.93
CA SER A 111 -41.06 -0.66 -32.57
C SER A 111 -42.42 -1.38 -32.46
N GLU A 112 -43.52 -0.64 -32.49
CA GLU A 112 -44.89 -1.17 -32.44
C GLU A 112 -45.51 -1.34 -33.84
N VAL A 113 -44.76 -0.98 -34.89
CA VAL A 113 -45.09 -1.16 -36.32
C VAL A 113 -44.14 -2.19 -36.90
#